data_AF-A0A922W5X7-F1
#
_entry.id   AF-A0A922W5X7-F1
#
_cell.length_a   1.000
_cell.length_b   1.000
_cell.length_c   1.000
_cell.angle_alpha   90.00
_cell.angle_beta   90.00
_cell.angle_gamma   90.00
#
_symmetry.space_group_name_H-M   'P 1'
#
loop_
_entity.id
_entity.type
_entity.pdbx_description
1 polymer ?
#
loop_
_entity_poly.entity_id
_entity_poly.type
_entity_poly.pdbx_seq_one_letter_code
_entity_poly.pdbx_strand_id
1 'polypeptide(L)'
;MAKANSTLVTFAKKGLHDYWKAGDRDGYIAKALESSVTILGVRPTRPTAGRWYNLFDELRDTEGDVWISRQGDEIWWTVSEPGQLRESLQPADRPDLHGPEVWVLEKPCRPWSDRDGQGRPLRWSAVHRKAQDFLSTEATFQTLNNDRGYADYARALVAGDPLDVWHAQPLFTAKAAEAKRNLGRIFSPKEKSAAEMASTMLGTVAQANGQIVERRVKEKTTTLSREECEALILRLMGEQEDRCALTGLPLGYVGDCDDKQMLASLDRIDSGGHYTPDNVQVVCRFINRWKGADDDQLARRLIGALRSGITRQ
;
A
#
# COMPACT_ATOMS: atom_id res chain seq x y z
N MET A 1 4.46 -11.96 15.09
CA MET A 1 5.48 -12.72 14.32
C MET A 1 5.69 -12.20 12.89
N ALA A 2 4.67 -11.93 12.04
CA ALA A 2 4.92 -11.63 10.61
C ALA A 2 5.43 -10.21 10.25
N LYS A 3 5.48 -9.22 11.16
CA LYS A 3 5.75 -7.82 10.78
C LYS A 3 7.22 -7.37 10.83
N ALA A 4 8.12 -8.14 11.45
CA ALA A 4 9.39 -7.57 11.91
C ALA A 4 10.62 -7.81 11.02
N ASN A 5 10.84 -9.02 10.47
CA ASN A 5 12.22 -9.42 10.11
C ASN A 5 12.43 -10.08 8.73
N SER A 6 11.52 -9.94 7.75
CA SER A 6 11.64 -10.65 6.44
C SER A 6 12.05 -12.12 6.62
N THR A 7 11.45 -12.77 7.62
CA THR A 7 11.81 -14.11 8.05
C THR A 7 10.53 -14.86 8.38
N LEU A 8 10.44 -16.11 7.94
CA LEU A 8 9.45 -17.08 8.40
C LEU A 8 9.92 -17.62 9.74
N VAL A 9 9.06 -17.54 10.74
CA VAL A 9 9.41 -17.96 12.11
C VAL A 9 8.35 -18.89 12.66
N THR A 10 8.79 -20.02 13.20
CA THR A 10 8.00 -20.88 14.09
C THR A 10 8.84 -21.27 15.29
N PHE A 11 8.24 -21.93 16.29
CA PHE A 11 8.97 -22.39 17.46
C PHE A 11 8.66 -23.86 17.77
N ALA A 12 9.68 -24.57 18.24
CA ALA A 12 9.59 -25.94 18.73
C ALA A 12 9.84 -25.98 20.24
N LYS A 13 9.01 -26.72 20.97
CA LYS A 13 9.26 -26.98 22.40
C LYS A 13 10.55 -27.77 22.55
N LYS A 14 11.39 -27.38 23.52
CA LYS A 14 12.69 -28.03 23.78
C LYS A 14 12.59 -29.56 23.85
N GLY A 15 11.65 -30.09 24.60
CA GLY A 15 11.46 -31.54 24.76
C GLY A 15 10.86 -32.29 23.56
N LEU A 16 10.42 -31.58 22.51
CA LEU A 16 9.94 -32.18 21.26
C LEU A 16 10.96 -32.04 20.13
N HIS A 17 11.81 -31.02 20.20
CA HIS A 17 12.75 -30.67 19.14
C HIS A 17 13.75 -31.79 18.84
N ASP A 18 14.27 -32.47 19.86
CA ASP A 18 15.24 -33.56 19.70
C ASP A 18 14.67 -34.73 18.89
N TYR A 19 13.38 -35.05 19.07
CA TYR A 19 12.70 -36.09 18.29
C TYR A 19 12.59 -35.70 16.81
N TRP A 20 12.32 -34.42 16.52
CA TRP A 20 12.32 -33.94 15.14
C TRP A 20 13.71 -33.99 14.51
N LYS A 21 14.75 -33.56 15.22
CA LYS A 21 16.15 -33.65 14.75
C LYS A 21 16.59 -35.10 14.49
N ALA A 22 16.10 -36.05 15.28
CA ALA A 22 16.37 -37.47 15.12
C ALA A 22 15.57 -38.14 14.00
N GLY A 23 14.60 -37.45 13.38
CA GLY A 23 13.69 -38.05 12.41
C GLY A 23 12.64 -39.00 13.03
N ASP A 24 12.47 -38.98 14.36
CA ASP A 24 11.57 -39.87 15.09
C ASP A 24 10.16 -39.29 15.20
N ARG A 25 9.40 -39.45 14.13
CA ARG A 25 8.02 -38.92 14.04
C ARG A 25 7.06 -39.56 15.03
N ASP A 26 7.14 -40.88 15.25
CA ASP A 26 6.22 -41.56 16.17
C ASP A 26 6.55 -41.24 17.64
N GLY A 27 7.83 -41.16 17.99
CA GLY A 27 8.27 -40.68 19.31
C GLY A 27 7.88 -39.22 19.55
N TYR A 28 8.02 -38.34 18.55
CA TYR A 28 7.55 -36.96 18.63
C TYR A 28 6.05 -36.90 18.95
N ILE A 29 5.23 -37.66 18.22
CA ILE A 29 3.78 -37.68 18.40
C ILE A 29 3.45 -38.20 19.80
N ALA A 30 4.04 -39.32 20.23
CA ALA A 30 3.81 -39.87 21.56
C ALA A 30 4.14 -38.85 22.65
N LYS A 31 5.28 -38.16 22.53
CA LYS A 31 5.69 -37.16 23.50
C LYS A 31 4.78 -35.93 23.51
N ALA A 32 4.32 -35.49 22.35
CA ALA A 32 3.39 -34.37 22.22
C ALA A 32 2.03 -34.68 22.87
N LEU A 33 1.51 -35.90 22.73
CA LEU A 33 0.25 -36.33 23.35
C LEU A 33 0.35 -36.42 24.88
N GLU A 34 1.52 -36.77 25.41
CA GLU A 34 1.78 -36.87 26.84
C GLU A 34 1.87 -35.49 27.49
N SER A 35 2.67 -34.59 26.90
CA SER A 35 3.26 -33.43 27.59
C SER A 35 2.88 -32.07 27.02
N SER A 36 2.15 -32.02 25.89
CA SER A 36 1.76 -30.76 25.26
C SER A 36 0.26 -30.51 25.31
N VAL A 37 -0.07 -29.23 25.25
CA VAL A 37 -1.43 -28.71 25.08
C VAL A 37 -1.42 -27.71 23.94
N THR A 38 -2.56 -27.57 23.27
CA THR A 38 -2.79 -26.57 22.22
C THR A 38 -2.88 -25.18 22.84
N ILE A 39 -2.96 -24.13 21.99
CA ILE A 39 -3.19 -22.75 22.44
C ILE A 39 -4.50 -22.62 23.26
N LEU A 40 -5.47 -23.49 23.01
CA LEU A 40 -6.74 -23.57 23.75
C LEU A 40 -6.63 -24.37 25.07
N GLY A 41 -5.44 -24.84 25.45
CA GLY A 41 -5.20 -25.62 26.67
C GLY A 41 -5.66 -27.08 26.60
N VAL A 42 -6.04 -27.58 25.42
CA VAL A 42 -6.53 -28.95 25.23
C VAL A 42 -5.39 -29.86 24.77
N ARG A 43 -5.40 -31.14 25.16
CA ARG A 43 -4.42 -32.11 24.62
C ARG A 43 -4.55 -32.22 23.10
N PRO A 44 -3.43 -32.22 22.35
CA PRO A 44 -3.48 -32.38 20.90
C PRO A 44 -3.99 -33.78 20.53
N THR A 45 -4.54 -33.90 19.33
CA THR A 45 -4.83 -35.22 18.73
C THR A 45 -3.59 -35.75 18.01
N ARG A 46 -3.54 -37.06 17.72
CA ARG A 46 -2.44 -37.64 16.91
C ARG A 46 -2.25 -36.93 15.56
N PRO A 47 -3.33 -36.62 14.79
CA PRO A 47 -3.21 -35.78 13.60
C PRO A 47 -2.63 -34.39 13.88
N THR A 48 -3.05 -33.71 14.95
CA THR A 48 -2.51 -32.38 15.31
C THR A 48 -1.02 -32.43 15.62
N ALA A 49 -0.58 -33.39 16.44
CA ALA A 49 0.84 -33.57 16.77
C ALA A 49 1.67 -33.93 15.52
N GLY A 50 1.14 -34.78 14.64
CA GLY A 50 1.78 -35.10 13.36
C GLY A 50 1.90 -33.89 12.44
N ARG A 51 0.93 -32.96 12.46
CA ARG A 51 1.03 -31.70 11.71
C ARG A 51 2.12 -30.78 12.25
N TRP A 52 2.29 -30.70 13.57
CA TRP A 52 3.38 -29.92 14.16
C TRP A 52 4.76 -30.44 13.75
N TYR A 53 4.92 -31.76 13.65
CA TYR A 53 6.15 -32.35 13.13
C TYR A 53 6.39 -31.95 11.66
N ASN A 54 5.40 -32.17 10.80
CA ASN A 54 5.52 -31.91 9.36
C ASN A 54 5.80 -30.43 9.07
N LEU A 55 5.25 -29.51 9.88
CA LEU A 55 5.49 -28.08 9.75
C LEU A 55 7.00 -27.73 9.78
N PHE A 56 7.78 -28.41 10.63
CA PHE A 56 9.21 -28.13 10.71
C PHE A 56 9.96 -28.61 9.45
N ASP A 57 9.54 -29.72 8.86
CA ASP A 57 10.06 -30.18 7.56
C ASP A 57 9.66 -29.21 6.44
N GLU A 58 8.39 -28.80 6.39
CA GLU A 58 7.88 -27.84 5.41
C GLU A 58 8.62 -26.49 5.50
N LEU A 59 8.87 -25.99 6.71
CA LEU A 59 9.66 -24.77 6.91
C LEU A 59 11.14 -24.95 6.54
N ARG A 60 11.73 -26.12 6.77
CA ARG A 60 13.11 -26.41 6.39
C ARG A 60 13.26 -26.41 4.86
N ASP A 61 12.33 -27.07 4.19
CA ASP A 61 12.45 -27.46 2.78
C ASP A 61 11.81 -26.44 1.82
N THR A 62 11.06 -25.44 2.34
CA THR A 62 10.40 -24.43 1.51
C THR A 62 11.38 -23.52 0.76
N GLU A 63 11.14 -23.32 -0.53
CA GLU A 63 11.84 -22.35 -1.38
C GLU A 63 10.88 -21.88 -2.50
N GLY A 64 10.61 -20.58 -2.59
CA GLY A 64 9.67 -20.03 -3.58
C GLY A 64 8.19 -20.30 -3.28
N ASP A 65 7.86 -20.83 -2.11
CA ASP A 65 6.48 -21.09 -1.71
C ASP A 65 5.82 -19.86 -1.11
N VAL A 66 4.52 -19.74 -1.32
CA VAL A 66 3.71 -18.68 -0.70
C VAL A 66 3.33 -19.09 0.71
N TRP A 67 3.72 -18.25 1.67
CA TRP A 67 3.31 -18.37 3.07
C TRP A 67 2.31 -17.27 3.36
N ILE A 68 1.19 -17.62 4.01
CA ILE A 68 0.17 -16.65 4.40
C ILE A 68 0.05 -16.69 5.94
N SER A 69 -0.38 -15.61 6.57
CA SER A 69 -0.61 -15.51 8.01
C SER A 69 -1.79 -14.58 8.25
N ARG A 70 -2.72 -15.00 9.09
CA ARG A 70 -3.84 -14.14 9.50
C ARG A 70 -3.53 -13.40 10.80
N GLN A 71 -3.76 -12.09 10.82
CA GLN A 71 -3.69 -11.24 12.01
C GLN A 71 -4.96 -10.40 12.11
N GLY A 72 -5.92 -10.84 12.95
CA GLY A 72 -7.22 -10.21 13.02
C GLY A 72 -7.99 -10.32 11.70
N ASP A 73 -8.26 -9.18 11.06
CA ASP A 73 -8.87 -9.10 9.73
C ASP A 73 -7.83 -8.99 8.59
N GLU A 74 -6.53 -8.87 8.91
CA GLU A 74 -5.47 -8.79 7.90
C GLU A 74 -4.99 -10.17 7.49
N ILE A 75 -4.81 -10.35 6.19
CA ILE A 75 -4.10 -11.48 5.61
C ILE A 75 -2.75 -10.96 5.14
N TRP A 76 -1.70 -11.43 5.81
CA TRP A 76 -0.32 -11.17 5.46
C TRP A 76 0.22 -12.33 4.64
N TRP A 77 1.07 -12.06 3.66
CA TRP A 77 1.72 -13.11 2.89
C TRP A 77 3.17 -12.75 2.55
N THR A 78 3.95 -13.78 2.26
CA THR A 78 5.33 -13.68 1.78
C THR A 78 5.67 -14.87 0.88
N VAL A 79 6.85 -14.85 0.29
CA VAL A 79 7.42 -15.96 -0.47
C VAL A 79 8.73 -16.36 0.20
N SER A 80 8.91 -17.66 0.48
CA SER A 80 10.16 -18.18 1.04
C SER A 80 11.32 -17.97 0.06
N GLU A 81 12.50 -17.70 0.60
CA GLU A 81 13.73 -17.55 -0.18
C GLU A 81 14.66 -18.75 0.06
N PRO A 82 15.53 -19.09 -0.92
CA PRO A 82 16.56 -20.09 -0.72
C PRO A 82 17.43 -19.76 0.49
N GLY A 83 17.75 -20.77 1.29
CA GLY A 83 18.56 -20.58 2.49
C GLY A 83 18.45 -21.72 3.49
N GLN A 84 19.42 -21.83 4.39
CA GLN A 84 19.38 -22.84 5.45
C GLN A 84 18.40 -22.43 6.55
N LEU A 85 17.75 -23.42 7.15
CA LEU A 85 16.99 -23.23 8.38
C LEU A 85 17.96 -22.83 9.50
N ARG A 86 17.70 -21.70 10.15
CA ARG A 86 18.45 -21.26 11.32
C ARG A 86 17.69 -21.64 12.58
N GLU A 87 18.41 -22.12 13.57
CA GLU A 87 17.86 -22.62 14.82
C GLU A 87 18.53 -21.88 15.96
N SER A 88 17.75 -21.31 16.88
CA SER A 88 18.29 -20.64 18.07
C SER A 88 17.44 -20.96 19.29
N LEU A 89 18.09 -21.16 20.44
CA LEU A 89 17.39 -21.34 21.70
C LEU A 89 17.09 -19.95 22.29
N GLN A 90 15.82 -19.68 22.58
CA GLN A 90 15.37 -18.39 23.12
C GLN A 90 14.40 -18.60 24.29
N PRO A 91 14.30 -17.62 25.20
CA PRO A 91 13.25 -17.61 26.22
C PRO A 91 11.86 -17.70 25.58
N ALA A 92 10.97 -18.50 26.16
CA ALA A 92 9.61 -18.62 25.64
C ALA A 92 8.76 -17.40 26.00
N ASP A 93 7.97 -16.89 25.05
CA ASP A 93 6.99 -15.82 25.30
C ASP A 93 5.89 -16.24 26.29
N ARG A 94 5.57 -17.55 26.33
CA ARG A 94 4.62 -18.17 27.26
C ARG A 94 5.24 -19.35 27.99
N PRO A 95 6.03 -19.11 29.05
CA PRO A 95 6.74 -20.16 29.76
C PRO A 95 5.82 -21.19 30.43
N ASP A 96 4.62 -20.77 30.82
CA ASP A 96 3.55 -21.60 31.37
C ASP A 96 3.09 -22.68 30.38
N LEU A 97 3.10 -22.37 29.08
CA LEU A 97 2.60 -23.25 28.02
C LEU A 97 3.71 -24.04 27.32
N HIS A 98 4.88 -23.43 27.16
CA HIS A 98 5.96 -23.94 26.33
C HIS A 98 7.20 -24.39 27.11
N GLY A 99 7.25 -24.14 28.42
CA GLY A 99 8.46 -24.27 29.22
C GLY A 99 9.34 -23.02 29.14
N PRO A 100 10.45 -22.96 29.89
CA PRO A 100 11.26 -21.74 30.03
C PRO A 100 11.92 -21.29 28.72
N GLU A 101 12.21 -22.23 27.81
CA GLU A 101 12.93 -21.99 26.56
C GLU A 101 12.28 -22.76 25.41
N VAL A 102 12.37 -22.18 24.21
CA VAL A 102 11.94 -22.79 22.95
C VAL A 102 13.03 -22.67 21.89
N TRP A 103 13.06 -23.62 20.97
CA TRP A 103 13.83 -23.49 19.74
C TRP A 103 13.06 -22.62 18.76
N VAL A 104 13.61 -21.47 18.39
CA VAL A 104 13.09 -20.61 17.33
C VAL A 104 13.72 -21.06 16.02
N LEU A 105 12.86 -21.41 15.06
CA LEU A 105 13.23 -21.89 13.73
C LEU A 105 12.91 -20.80 12.71
N GLU A 106 13.93 -20.41 11.95
CA GLU A 106 13.88 -19.25 11.07
C GLU A 106 14.31 -19.61 9.65
N LYS A 107 13.53 -19.18 8.66
CA LYS A 107 13.84 -19.32 7.22
C LYS A 107 13.72 -17.94 6.53
N PRO A 108 14.66 -17.55 5.65
CA PRO A 108 14.57 -16.31 4.89
C PRO A 108 13.30 -16.24 4.04
N CYS A 109 12.72 -15.04 3.91
CA CYS A 109 11.62 -14.78 2.99
C CYS A 109 11.61 -13.33 2.53
N ARG A 110 10.80 -13.06 1.51
CA ARG A 110 10.52 -11.68 1.10
C ARG A 110 9.87 -10.88 2.24
N PRO A 111 9.89 -9.54 2.18
CA PRO A 111 9.10 -8.71 3.08
C PRO A 111 7.63 -9.11 3.03
N TRP A 112 7.02 -9.24 4.21
CA TRP A 112 5.60 -9.57 4.31
C TRP A 112 4.73 -8.43 3.79
N SER A 113 3.65 -8.78 3.10
CA SER A 113 2.69 -7.83 2.53
C SER A 113 1.26 -8.17 2.95
N ASP A 114 0.46 -7.15 3.29
CA ASP A 114 -1.00 -7.26 3.44
C ASP A 114 -1.76 -6.80 2.17
N ARG A 115 -1.03 -6.67 1.06
CA ARG A 115 -1.51 -6.25 -0.25
C ARG A 115 -1.26 -7.33 -1.27
N ASP A 116 -2.21 -7.56 -2.17
CA ASP A 116 -1.96 -8.40 -3.35
C ASP A 116 -1.03 -7.72 -4.37
N GLY A 117 -0.71 -8.42 -5.46
CA GLY A 117 0.14 -7.93 -6.55
C GLY A 117 -0.40 -6.69 -7.26
N GLN A 118 -1.67 -6.33 -7.07
CA GLN A 118 -2.31 -5.11 -7.60
C GLN A 118 -2.41 -3.99 -6.55
N GLY A 119 -1.88 -4.19 -5.35
CA GLY A 119 -1.94 -3.23 -4.25
C GLY A 119 -3.30 -3.17 -3.55
N ARG A 120 -4.17 -4.17 -3.71
CA ARG A 120 -5.44 -4.27 -2.97
C ARG A 120 -5.20 -4.87 -1.59
N PRO A 121 -5.79 -4.31 -0.52
CA PRO A 121 -5.74 -4.92 0.80
C PRO A 121 -6.33 -6.34 0.81
N LEU A 122 -5.58 -7.30 1.34
CA LEU A 122 -6.08 -8.64 1.60
C LEU A 122 -6.74 -8.69 2.99
N ARG A 123 -8.08 -8.70 3.00
CA ARG A 123 -8.88 -8.72 4.23
C ARG A 123 -9.58 -10.06 4.39
N TRP A 124 -9.48 -10.65 5.58
CA TRP A 124 -10.11 -11.92 5.93
C TRP A 124 -11.62 -11.86 5.72
N SER A 125 -12.26 -10.77 6.16
CA SER A 125 -13.67 -10.49 5.97
C SER A 125 -14.13 -10.44 4.52
N ALA A 126 -13.22 -10.18 3.57
CA ALA A 126 -13.49 -10.11 2.14
C ALA A 126 -13.12 -11.37 1.36
N VAL A 127 -12.41 -12.32 1.98
CA VAL A 127 -12.09 -13.61 1.36
C VAL A 127 -13.32 -14.51 1.32
N HIS A 128 -13.46 -15.26 0.23
CA HIS A 128 -14.52 -16.23 0.04
C HIS A 128 -14.62 -17.19 1.23
N ARG A 129 -15.83 -17.48 1.73
CA ARG A 129 -16.02 -18.34 2.91
C ARG A 129 -15.35 -19.70 2.77
N LYS A 130 -15.43 -20.30 1.59
CA LYS A 130 -14.71 -21.55 1.31
C LYS A 130 -13.19 -21.43 1.44
N ALA A 131 -12.63 -20.29 1.03
CA ALA A 131 -11.22 -20.02 1.18
C ALA A 131 -10.83 -19.76 2.65
N GLN A 132 -11.73 -19.20 3.46
CA GLN A 132 -11.51 -19.08 4.90
C GLN A 132 -11.33 -20.46 5.58
N ASP A 133 -11.94 -21.53 5.07
CA ASP A 133 -11.75 -22.88 5.61
C ASP A 133 -10.28 -23.33 5.52
N PHE A 134 -9.63 -23.08 4.39
CA PHE A 134 -8.29 -23.59 4.10
C PHE A 134 -7.16 -22.55 4.23
N LEU A 135 -7.47 -21.26 4.36
CA LEU A 135 -6.49 -20.19 4.61
C LEU A 135 -6.34 -19.83 6.10
N SER A 136 -7.11 -20.47 7.00
CA SER A 136 -7.06 -20.17 8.44
C SER A 136 -5.72 -20.55 9.07
N THR A 137 -5.34 -19.86 10.15
CA THR A 137 -3.95 -19.65 10.63
C THR A 137 -3.08 -20.89 10.82
N GLU A 138 -3.63 -22.07 11.09
CA GLU A 138 -2.82 -23.31 11.20
C GLU A 138 -2.68 -24.07 9.87
N ALA A 139 -3.47 -23.72 8.85
CA ALA A 139 -3.35 -24.24 7.48
C ALA A 139 -2.39 -23.41 6.62
N THR A 140 -1.90 -22.28 7.16
CA THR A 140 -1.13 -21.30 6.41
C THR A 140 0.37 -21.38 6.58
N PHE A 141 0.79 -22.13 7.59
CA PHE A 141 2.15 -22.63 7.72
C PHE A 141 2.32 -24.01 7.05
N GLN A 142 1.27 -24.52 6.41
CA GLN A 142 1.30 -25.80 5.72
C GLN A 142 1.40 -25.60 4.22
N THR A 143 2.15 -26.48 3.55
CA THR A 143 2.02 -26.60 2.10
C THR A 143 0.57 -26.98 1.79
N LEU A 144 -0.17 -26.07 1.16
CA LEU A 144 -1.55 -26.36 0.77
C LEU A 144 -1.53 -27.54 -0.21
N ASN A 145 -2.12 -28.67 0.18
CA ASN A 145 -2.27 -29.80 -0.73
C ASN A 145 -3.07 -29.33 -1.97
N ASN A 146 -2.48 -29.48 -3.16
CA ASN A 146 -3.04 -28.97 -4.40
C ASN A 146 -4.06 -29.90 -5.06
N ASP A 147 -4.46 -31.01 -4.41
CA ASP A 147 -5.48 -31.94 -4.92
C ASP A 147 -6.82 -31.25 -5.29
N ARG A 148 -7.10 -30.07 -4.71
CA ARG A 148 -8.30 -29.27 -4.96
C ARG A 148 -8.00 -27.88 -5.53
N GLY A 149 -6.78 -27.64 -6.01
CA GLY A 149 -6.35 -26.35 -6.55
C GLY A 149 -6.22 -25.24 -5.49
N TYR A 150 -6.11 -25.56 -4.20
CA TYR A 150 -6.08 -24.56 -3.12
C TYR A 150 -4.76 -23.79 -3.04
N ALA A 151 -3.64 -24.44 -3.37
CA ALA A 151 -2.36 -23.75 -3.49
C ALA A 151 -2.42 -22.72 -4.63
N ASP A 152 -3.00 -23.10 -5.76
CA ASP A 152 -3.16 -22.21 -6.91
C ASP A 152 -4.15 -21.08 -6.63
N TYR A 153 -5.22 -21.36 -5.87
CA TYR A 153 -6.12 -20.31 -5.37
C TYR A 153 -5.37 -19.30 -4.50
N ALA A 154 -4.53 -19.77 -3.56
CA ALA A 154 -3.75 -18.89 -2.68
C ALA A 154 -2.77 -18.04 -3.47
N ARG A 155 -2.08 -18.63 -4.47
CA ARG A 155 -1.20 -17.90 -5.40
C ARG A 155 -1.96 -16.84 -6.19
N ALA A 156 -3.10 -17.19 -6.79
CA ALA A 156 -3.93 -16.26 -7.52
C ALA A 156 -4.47 -15.12 -6.62
N LEU A 157 -4.86 -15.44 -5.38
CA LEU A 157 -5.32 -14.47 -4.39
C LEU A 157 -4.23 -13.43 -4.08
N VAL A 158 -3.00 -13.87 -3.83
CA VAL A 158 -1.89 -12.94 -3.52
C VAL A 158 -1.35 -12.22 -4.75
N ALA A 159 -1.44 -12.82 -5.94
CA ALA A 159 -1.12 -12.16 -7.20
C ALA A 159 -2.17 -11.09 -7.58
N GLY A 160 -3.39 -11.25 -7.08
CA GLY A 160 -4.53 -10.42 -7.43
C GLY A 160 -5.22 -10.84 -8.73
N ASP A 161 -5.07 -12.10 -9.11
CA ASP A 161 -5.66 -12.66 -10.31
C ASP A 161 -7.17 -12.93 -10.13
N PRO A 162 -7.93 -13.09 -11.23
CA PRO A 162 -9.32 -13.50 -11.17
C PRO A 162 -9.48 -14.86 -10.47
N LEU A 163 -10.43 -14.96 -9.54
CA LEU A 163 -10.70 -16.17 -8.76
C LEU A 163 -11.97 -16.90 -9.21
N ASP A 164 -12.58 -16.44 -10.31
CA ASP A 164 -13.88 -16.90 -10.82
C ASP A 164 -13.89 -18.40 -11.11
N VAL A 165 -12.77 -18.95 -11.58
CA VAL A 165 -12.62 -20.39 -11.87
C VAL A 165 -12.87 -21.24 -10.62
N TRP A 166 -12.45 -20.80 -9.43
CA TRP A 166 -12.75 -21.48 -8.18
C TRP A 166 -14.12 -21.10 -7.63
N HIS A 167 -14.50 -19.82 -7.72
CA HIS A 167 -15.78 -19.34 -7.18
C HIS A 167 -16.99 -19.93 -7.90
N ALA A 168 -16.84 -20.34 -9.16
CA ALA A 168 -17.86 -21.05 -9.93
C ALA A 168 -17.99 -22.55 -9.57
N GLN A 169 -17.04 -23.13 -8.83
CA GLN A 169 -17.08 -24.55 -8.48
C GLN A 169 -18.21 -24.86 -7.49
N PRO A 170 -18.86 -26.05 -7.57
CA PRO A 170 -19.96 -26.43 -6.67
C PRO A 170 -19.66 -26.26 -5.18
N LEU A 171 -18.42 -26.55 -4.75
CA LEU A 171 -18.01 -26.41 -3.35
C LEU A 171 -17.96 -24.94 -2.90
N PHE A 172 -17.56 -24.02 -3.77
CA PHE A 172 -17.52 -22.60 -3.47
C PHE A 172 -18.92 -22.00 -3.54
N THR A 173 -19.70 -22.32 -4.58
CA THR A 173 -21.07 -21.81 -4.73
C THR A 173 -21.99 -22.26 -3.61
N ALA A 174 -21.89 -23.52 -3.16
CA ALA A 174 -22.64 -24.02 -1.99
C ALA A 174 -22.28 -23.22 -0.73
N LYS A 175 -20.99 -22.96 -0.48
CA LYS A 175 -20.56 -22.15 0.66
C LYS A 175 -20.94 -20.68 0.56
N ALA A 176 -21.02 -20.13 -0.65
CA ALA A 176 -21.48 -18.78 -0.90
C ALA A 176 -22.99 -18.65 -0.62
N ALA A 177 -23.80 -19.63 -1.02
CA ALA A 177 -25.25 -19.64 -0.79
C ALA A 177 -25.62 -19.70 0.71
N GLU A 178 -24.80 -20.36 1.53
CA GLU A 178 -24.94 -20.38 2.99
C GLU A 178 -24.56 -19.03 3.65
N ALA A 179 -23.81 -18.17 2.95
CA ALA A 179 -23.31 -16.92 3.50
C ALA A 179 -24.38 -15.82 3.44
N LYS A 180 -24.80 -15.31 4.61
CA LYS A 180 -25.79 -14.22 4.73
C LYS A 180 -25.32 -12.84 4.22
N ARG A 181 -24.07 -12.70 3.76
CA ARG A 181 -23.48 -11.41 3.39
C ARG A 181 -22.69 -11.52 2.09
N ASN A 182 -23.03 -10.68 1.12
CA ASN A 182 -22.24 -10.51 -0.10
C ASN A 182 -20.88 -9.91 0.26
N LEU A 183 -19.81 -10.55 -0.22
CA LEU A 183 -18.46 -10.03 -0.07
C LEU A 183 -18.31 -8.83 -1.01
N GLY A 184 -18.11 -7.65 -0.45
CA GLY A 184 -17.86 -6.44 -1.23
C GLY A 184 -16.51 -6.52 -1.93
N ARG A 185 -16.42 -5.95 -3.14
CA ARG A 185 -15.13 -5.80 -3.84
C ARG A 185 -14.27 -4.76 -3.13
N ILE A 186 -13.03 -5.13 -2.78
CA ILE A 186 -12.04 -4.18 -2.27
C ILE A 186 -11.30 -3.57 -3.45
N PHE A 187 -11.31 -2.24 -3.53
CA PHE A 187 -10.58 -1.48 -4.55
C PHE A 187 -9.17 -1.11 -4.09
N SER A 188 -8.21 -1.22 -5.00
CA SER A 188 -6.86 -0.67 -4.87
C SER A 188 -6.90 0.87 -4.88
N PRO A 189 -5.85 1.56 -4.40
CA PRO A 189 -5.75 3.01 -4.55
C PRO A 189 -5.93 3.47 -6.01
N LYS A 190 -5.34 2.73 -6.96
CA LYS A 190 -5.46 3.02 -8.40
C LYS A 190 -6.91 2.89 -8.89
N GLU A 191 -7.62 1.84 -8.51
CA GLU A 191 -9.02 1.67 -8.91
C GLU A 191 -9.93 2.73 -8.27
N LYS A 192 -9.65 3.15 -7.02
CA LYS A 192 -10.38 4.26 -6.38
C LYS A 192 -10.20 5.56 -7.17
N SER A 193 -8.96 5.93 -7.49
CA SER A 193 -8.69 7.13 -8.30
C SER A 193 -9.34 7.04 -9.68
N ALA A 194 -9.32 5.88 -10.33
CA ALA A 194 -10.00 5.68 -11.60
C ALA A 194 -11.52 5.88 -11.50
N ALA A 195 -12.14 5.37 -10.43
CA ALA A 195 -13.57 5.56 -10.19
C ALA A 195 -13.93 7.04 -9.93
N GLU A 196 -13.12 7.75 -9.14
CA GLU A 196 -13.27 9.19 -8.91
C GLU A 196 -13.15 9.97 -10.23
N MET A 197 -12.11 9.71 -11.02
CA MET A 197 -11.91 10.35 -12.32
C MET A 197 -13.09 10.08 -13.28
N ALA A 198 -13.59 8.84 -13.32
CA ALA A 198 -14.75 8.49 -14.14
C ALA A 198 -16.02 9.23 -13.68
N SER A 199 -16.22 9.36 -12.35
CA SER A 199 -17.34 10.12 -11.80
C SER A 199 -17.25 11.61 -12.15
N THR A 200 -16.06 12.22 -12.04
CA THR A 200 -15.82 13.60 -12.46
C THR A 200 -16.09 13.76 -13.95
N MET A 201 -15.58 12.87 -14.80
CA MET A 201 -15.80 12.89 -16.24
C MET A 201 -17.29 12.86 -16.58
N LEU A 202 -18.04 11.90 -16.03
CA LEU A 202 -19.47 11.76 -16.27
C LEU A 202 -20.26 12.97 -15.75
N GLY A 203 -19.87 13.51 -14.59
CA GLY A 203 -20.44 14.75 -14.04
C GLY A 203 -20.20 15.95 -14.96
N THR A 204 -18.98 16.12 -15.47
CA THR A 204 -18.65 17.19 -16.43
C THR A 204 -19.45 17.03 -17.71
N VAL A 205 -19.55 15.83 -18.27
CA VAL A 205 -20.34 15.56 -19.50
C VAL A 205 -21.81 15.88 -19.29
N ALA A 206 -22.39 15.50 -18.14
CA ALA A 206 -23.78 15.79 -17.83
C ALA A 206 -24.08 17.30 -17.74
N GLN A 207 -23.10 18.12 -17.36
CA GLN A 207 -23.22 19.57 -17.26
C GLN A 207 -22.78 20.32 -18.54
N ALA A 208 -22.13 19.64 -19.49
CA ALA A 208 -21.61 20.23 -20.72
C ALA A 208 -22.69 20.35 -21.80
N ASN A 209 -23.74 21.13 -21.52
CA ASN A 209 -24.89 21.35 -22.41
C ASN A 209 -24.79 22.63 -23.27
N GLY A 210 -23.61 23.23 -23.37
CA GLY A 210 -23.37 24.43 -24.20
C GLY A 210 -23.89 25.74 -23.60
N GLN A 211 -24.28 25.76 -22.32
CA GLN A 211 -24.72 26.98 -21.64
C GLN A 211 -23.61 28.04 -21.57
N ILE A 212 -24.01 29.30 -21.78
CA ILE A 212 -23.17 30.47 -21.48
C ILE A 212 -23.38 30.79 -20.00
N VAL A 213 -22.29 30.69 -19.22
CA VAL A 213 -22.31 30.99 -17.79
C VAL A 213 -21.82 32.41 -17.56
N GLU A 214 -22.68 33.26 -17.00
CA GLU A 214 -22.27 34.58 -16.53
C GLU A 214 -21.38 34.43 -15.29
N ARG A 215 -20.13 34.88 -15.41
CA ARG A 215 -19.16 34.83 -14.31
C ARG A 215 -19.08 36.20 -13.64
N ARG A 216 -19.13 36.20 -12.31
CA ARG A 216 -18.79 37.40 -11.53
C ARG A 216 -17.31 37.74 -11.72
N VAL A 217 -17.04 38.92 -12.28
CA VAL A 217 -15.68 39.47 -12.35
C VAL A 217 -15.33 40.00 -10.96
N LYS A 218 -14.27 39.47 -10.35
CA LYS A 218 -13.77 39.98 -9.06
C LYS A 218 -13.32 41.42 -9.24
N GLU A 219 -13.70 42.28 -8.30
CA GLU A 219 -13.19 43.65 -8.24
C GLU A 219 -11.69 43.62 -7.95
N LYS A 220 -10.92 44.30 -8.79
CA LYS A 220 -9.46 44.41 -8.66
C LYS A 220 -9.09 45.88 -8.83
N THR A 221 -8.65 46.49 -7.74
CA THR A 221 -8.27 47.90 -7.71
C THR A 221 -6.77 48.02 -7.42
N THR A 222 -6.24 49.22 -7.69
CA THR A 222 -4.93 49.67 -7.25
C THR A 222 -5.03 51.15 -6.90
N THR A 223 -4.22 51.61 -5.96
CA THR A 223 -4.12 53.02 -5.59
C THR A 223 -3.04 53.75 -6.38
N LEU A 224 -2.27 53.03 -7.21
CA LEU A 224 -1.14 53.56 -7.95
C LEU A 224 -1.60 54.17 -9.28
N SER A 225 -0.99 55.28 -9.66
CA SER A 225 -1.03 55.81 -11.02
C SER A 225 -0.32 54.86 -11.99
N ARG A 226 -0.45 55.15 -13.30
CA ARG A 226 0.22 54.36 -14.33
C ARG A 226 1.74 54.44 -14.20
N GLU A 227 2.26 55.63 -13.95
CA GLU A 227 3.69 55.90 -13.82
C GLU A 227 4.26 55.18 -12.59
N GLU A 228 3.53 55.20 -11.47
CA GLU A 228 3.89 54.45 -10.25
C GLU A 228 3.83 52.93 -10.48
N CYS A 229 2.85 52.44 -11.26
CA CYS A 229 2.78 51.03 -11.64
C CYS A 229 4.00 50.62 -12.48
N GLU A 230 4.34 51.39 -13.51
CA GLU A 230 5.49 51.12 -14.38
C GLU A 230 6.81 51.14 -13.58
N ALA A 231 6.99 52.14 -12.71
CA ALA A 231 8.16 52.23 -11.83
C ALA A 231 8.24 51.06 -10.84
N LEU A 232 7.10 50.65 -10.24
CA LEU A 232 7.03 49.47 -9.37
C LEU A 232 7.44 48.20 -10.12
N ILE A 233 6.90 47.99 -11.32
CA ILE A 233 7.18 46.77 -12.11
C ILE A 233 8.66 46.72 -12.53
N LEU A 234 9.24 47.83 -13.00
CA LEU A 234 10.66 47.90 -13.34
C LEU A 234 11.55 47.66 -12.12
N ARG A 235 11.18 48.23 -10.95
CA ARG A 235 11.89 47.96 -9.69
C ARG A 235 11.84 46.48 -9.33
N LEU A 236 10.67 45.83 -9.41
CA LEU A 236 10.52 44.40 -9.15
C LEU A 236 11.34 43.55 -10.13
N MET A 237 11.37 43.89 -11.42
CA MET A 237 12.21 43.20 -12.41
C MET A 237 13.69 43.26 -12.01
N GLY A 238 14.17 44.43 -11.60
CA GLY A 238 15.54 44.61 -11.12
C GLY A 238 15.83 43.87 -9.80
N GLU A 239 14.96 43.98 -8.80
CA GLU A 239 15.10 43.29 -7.51
C GLU A 239 15.05 41.77 -7.64
N GLN A 240 14.32 41.25 -8.63
CA GLN A 240 14.26 39.84 -8.97
C GLN A 240 15.37 39.40 -9.95
N GLU A 241 16.30 40.29 -10.29
CA GLU A 241 17.41 40.03 -11.23
C GLU A 241 16.94 39.48 -12.58
N ASP A 242 15.85 40.05 -13.12
CA ASP A 242 15.22 39.63 -14.37
C ASP A 242 14.79 38.14 -14.39
N ARG A 243 14.49 37.58 -13.21
CA ARG A 243 14.02 36.21 -13.05
C ARG A 243 12.58 36.15 -12.55
N CYS A 244 11.86 35.12 -13.00
CA CYS A 244 10.53 34.82 -12.54
C CYS A 244 10.52 34.49 -11.04
N ALA A 245 9.70 35.18 -10.24
CA ALA A 245 9.67 34.98 -8.79
C ALA A 245 9.26 33.56 -8.34
N LEU A 246 8.43 32.85 -9.13
CA LEU A 246 8.00 31.48 -8.84
C LEU A 246 9.00 30.40 -9.29
N THR A 247 9.57 30.54 -10.48
CA THR A 247 10.40 29.50 -11.12
C THR A 247 11.88 29.88 -11.21
N GLY A 248 12.29 31.10 -10.95
CA GLY A 248 13.67 31.55 -11.16
C GLY A 248 14.17 31.47 -12.63
N LEU A 249 13.29 31.13 -13.58
CA LEU A 249 13.61 31.16 -15.00
C LEU A 249 13.79 32.62 -15.47
N PRO A 250 14.63 32.88 -16.49
CA PRO A 250 14.76 34.22 -17.07
C PRO A 250 13.41 34.75 -17.57
N LEU A 251 13.15 36.03 -17.33
CA LEU A 251 11.98 36.72 -17.86
C LEU A 251 12.20 37.05 -19.34
N GLY A 252 11.18 36.77 -20.17
CA GLY A 252 11.15 37.25 -21.55
C GLY A 252 10.54 38.65 -21.65
N TYR A 253 11.09 39.51 -22.50
CA TYR A 253 10.58 40.86 -22.72
C TYR A 253 9.95 41.03 -24.10
N VAL A 254 8.97 41.94 -24.19
CA VAL A 254 8.29 42.25 -25.46
C VAL A 254 9.30 42.84 -26.43
N GLY A 255 9.42 42.22 -27.61
CA GLY A 255 10.40 42.62 -28.63
C GLY A 255 11.77 41.92 -28.54
N ASP A 256 12.02 41.17 -27.47
CA ASP A 256 13.29 40.45 -27.23
C ASP A 256 13.07 38.93 -27.03
N CYS A 257 11.85 38.51 -26.70
CA CYS A 257 11.49 37.10 -26.51
C CYS A 257 10.35 36.67 -27.44
N ASP A 258 10.62 35.67 -28.28
CA ASP A 258 9.64 35.10 -29.21
C ASP A 258 8.63 34.17 -28.54
N ASP A 259 9.02 33.52 -27.44
CA ASP A 259 8.13 32.64 -26.70
C ASP A 259 7.17 33.44 -25.82
N LYS A 260 5.93 33.57 -26.30
CA LYS A 260 4.83 34.25 -25.59
C LYS A 260 4.54 33.68 -24.21
N GLN A 261 4.91 32.43 -23.93
CA GLN A 261 4.75 31.79 -22.63
C GLN A 261 5.82 32.24 -21.61
N MET A 262 6.99 32.66 -22.08
CA MET A 262 8.12 33.13 -21.25
C MET A 262 8.07 34.63 -20.95
N LEU A 263 7.24 35.38 -21.67
CA LEU A 263 7.05 36.82 -21.43
C LEU A 263 6.73 37.13 -19.96
N ALA A 264 7.31 38.21 -19.45
CA ALA A 264 7.05 38.74 -18.14
C ALA A 264 5.57 39.10 -17.96
N SER A 265 5.04 38.78 -16.79
CA SER A 265 3.64 38.93 -16.43
C SER A 265 3.53 39.30 -14.96
N LEU A 266 2.63 40.23 -14.63
CA LEU A 266 2.35 40.61 -13.25
C LEU A 266 1.41 39.57 -12.60
N ASP A 267 1.86 38.97 -11.51
CA ASP A 267 1.07 38.06 -10.67
C ASP A 267 0.80 38.69 -9.32
N ARG A 268 -0.35 38.33 -8.72
CA ARG A 268 -0.67 38.70 -7.35
C ARG A 268 -0.30 37.53 -6.45
N ILE A 269 0.51 37.78 -5.42
CA ILE A 269 0.94 36.73 -4.48
C ILE A 269 -0.30 36.08 -3.85
N ASP A 270 -1.17 36.90 -3.25
CA ASP A 270 -2.54 36.54 -2.90
C ASP A 270 -3.51 36.85 -4.06
N SER A 271 -3.99 35.79 -4.70
CA SER A 271 -4.98 35.83 -5.78
C SER A 271 -6.34 36.41 -5.36
N GLY A 272 -6.64 36.44 -4.07
CA GLY A 272 -7.83 37.06 -3.45
C GLY A 272 -7.71 38.57 -3.25
N GLY A 273 -6.49 39.10 -3.13
CA GLY A 273 -6.21 40.51 -2.84
C GLY A 273 -6.19 41.45 -4.05
N HIS A 274 -5.89 42.72 -3.78
CA HIS A 274 -5.76 43.81 -4.76
C HIS A 274 -4.33 43.92 -5.34
N TYR A 275 -4.14 44.76 -6.35
CA TYR A 275 -2.81 45.07 -6.90
C TYR A 275 -2.16 46.16 -6.04
N THR A 276 -1.47 45.74 -4.99
CA THR A 276 -0.70 46.61 -4.09
C THR A 276 0.79 46.28 -4.21
N PRO A 277 1.70 47.23 -3.89
CA PRO A 277 3.15 46.98 -3.94
C PRO A 277 3.61 45.71 -3.23
N ASP A 278 2.98 45.38 -2.10
CA ASP A 278 3.34 44.23 -1.26
C ASP A 278 2.69 42.90 -1.70
N ASN A 279 1.74 42.96 -2.64
CA ASN A 279 0.98 41.79 -3.10
C ASN A 279 1.21 41.47 -4.58
N VAL A 280 2.26 42.02 -5.20
CA VAL A 280 2.59 41.74 -6.61
C VAL A 280 4.02 41.25 -6.78
N GLN A 281 4.21 40.43 -7.81
CA GLN A 281 5.51 39.90 -8.22
C GLN A 281 5.53 39.72 -9.74
N VAL A 282 6.72 39.68 -10.34
CA VAL A 282 6.88 39.46 -11.78
C VAL A 282 7.22 37.99 -12.06
N VAL A 283 6.47 37.36 -12.94
CA VAL A 283 6.62 35.94 -13.27
C VAL A 283 6.52 35.69 -14.77
N CYS A 284 6.92 34.52 -15.25
CA CYS A 284 6.65 34.12 -16.64
C CYS A 284 5.14 33.89 -16.87
N ARG A 285 4.65 34.18 -18.07
CA ARG A 285 3.23 34.08 -18.40
C ARG A 285 2.64 32.69 -18.23
N PHE A 286 3.39 31.64 -18.53
CA PHE A 286 2.91 30.25 -18.38
C PHE A 286 2.67 29.90 -16.92
N ILE A 287 3.56 30.33 -16.02
CA ILE A 287 3.44 30.00 -14.60
C ILE A 287 2.32 30.80 -13.95
N ASN A 288 2.11 32.06 -14.35
CA ASN A 288 0.95 32.84 -13.92
C ASN A 288 -0.37 32.14 -14.31
N ARG A 289 -0.44 31.61 -15.54
CA ARG A 289 -1.60 30.82 -15.99
C ARG A 289 -1.76 29.53 -15.20
N TRP A 290 -0.68 28.82 -14.92
CA TRP A 290 -0.72 27.57 -14.16
C TRP A 290 -1.14 27.80 -12.70
N LYS A 291 -0.63 28.84 -12.03
CA LYS A 291 -1.07 29.27 -10.70
C LYS A 291 -2.56 29.67 -10.69
N GLY A 292 -3.00 30.40 -11.71
CA GLY A 292 -4.42 30.75 -11.87
C GLY A 292 -4.99 31.52 -10.68
N ALA A 293 -5.85 30.88 -9.89
CA ALA A 293 -6.44 31.44 -8.67
C ALA A 293 -5.91 30.79 -7.39
N ASP A 294 -4.99 29.84 -7.51
CA ASP A 294 -4.37 29.15 -6.39
C ASP A 294 -3.41 30.08 -5.63
N ASP A 295 -3.05 29.62 -4.42
CA ASP A 295 -2.10 30.27 -3.53
C ASP A 295 -0.64 30.09 -4.00
N ASP A 296 0.19 31.09 -3.72
CA ASP A 296 1.60 31.11 -4.10
C ASP A 296 2.42 29.94 -3.51
N GLN A 297 2.15 29.55 -2.26
CA GLN A 297 2.85 28.46 -1.59
C GLN A 297 2.54 27.11 -2.26
N LEU A 298 1.30 26.90 -2.69
CA LEU A 298 0.91 25.71 -3.44
C LEU A 298 1.69 25.63 -4.76
N ALA A 299 1.77 26.73 -5.51
CA ALA A 299 2.51 26.79 -6.77
C ALA A 299 4.00 26.46 -6.56
N ARG A 300 4.64 27.08 -5.55
CA ARG A 300 6.06 26.80 -5.21
C ARG A 300 6.30 25.34 -4.82
N ARG A 301 5.41 24.76 -4.00
CA ARG A 301 5.49 23.34 -3.62
C ARG A 301 5.43 22.42 -4.84
N LEU A 302 4.51 22.67 -5.77
CA LEU A 302 4.35 21.87 -6.98
C LEU A 302 5.54 22.03 -7.95
N ILE A 303 6.10 23.23 -8.09
CA ILE A 303 7.34 23.47 -8.85
C ILE A 303 8.52 22.71 -8.23
N GLY A 304 8.63 22.71 -6.89
CA GLY A 304 9.63 21.93 -6.18
C GLY A 304 9.53 20.44 -6.46
N ALA A 305 8.31 19.89 -6.43
CA ALA A 305 8.05 18.50 -6.79
C ALA A 305 8.50 18.19 -8.23
N LEU A 306 8.14 19.06 -9.20
CA LEU A 306 8.55 18.92 -10.61
C LEU A 306 10.08 18.86 -10.79
N ARG A 307 10.83 19.68 -10.03
CA ARG A 307 12.30 19.72 -10.12
C ARG A 307 12.98 18.53 -9.49
N SER A 308 12.45 18.06 -8.36
CA SER A 308 13.04 16.95 -7.62
C SER A 308 12.84 15.60 -8.32
N GLY A 309 11.87 15.49 -9.22
CA GLY A 309 11.48 14.21 -9.84
C GLY A 309 10.93 13.19 -8.81
N ILE A 310 10.82 13.57 -7.54
CA ILE A 310 10.36 12.74 -6.44
C ILE A 310 9.00 13.25 -6.00
N THR A 311 7.99 12.43 -6.22
CA THR A 311 6.67 12.63 -5.62
C THR A 311 6.39 11.45 -4.72
N ARG A 312 6.66 11.59 -3.42
CA ARG A 312 6.01 10.87 -2.31
C ARG A 312 6.55 11.37 -0.96
N GLN A 313 5.68 12.03 -0.19
CA GLN A 313 5.51 11.71 1.23
C GLN A 313 4.25 10.84 1.34
#